data_AF-A0A661MFN2-F1
#
_entry.id   AF-A0A661MFN2-F1
#
_cell.length_a   1.000
_cell.length_b   1.000
_cell.length_c   1.000
_cell.angle_alpha   90.00
_cell.angle_beta   90.00
_cell.angle_gamma   90.00
#
_symmetry.space_group_name_H-M   'P 1'
#
loop_
_entity.id
_entity.type
_entity.pdbx_description
1 polymer ?
#
loop_
_entity_poly.entity_id
_entity_poly.type
_entity_poly.pdbx_seq_one_letter_code
_entity_poly.pdbx_strand_id
1 'polypeptide(L)' 'MKAHPRTRGPNKMRKREKKKAATAQDQPLRLNRILSLAGLCSRRQADQWILAGRVSVNGRVVREVGTKAFWGRDR' A
#
# COMPACT_ATOMS: atom_id res chain seq x y z
N MET A 1 23.41 -48.86 -28.59
CA MET A 1 22.17 -48.97 -27.80
C MET A 1 22.51 -49.40 -26.37
N LYS A 2 22.39 -48.52 -25.37
CA LYS A 2 22.34 -48.90 -23.93
C LYS A 2 21.54 -47.85 -23.17
N ALA A 3 20.29 -48.19 -22.87
CA ALA A 3 19.41 -47.40 -22.01
C ALA A 3 19.89 -47.51 -20.56
N HIS A 4 19.96 -46.37 -19.87
CA HIS A 4 20.12 -46.32 -18.41
C HIS A 4 18.85 -45.68 -17.83
N PRO A 5 18.08 -46.37 -16.97
CA PRO A 5 16.95 -45.78 -16.26
C PRO A 5 17.47 -45.08 -15.01
N ARG A 6 17.29 -43.76 -14.92
CA ARG A 6 17.60 -43.00 -13.70
C ARG A 6 16.39 -42.17 -13.28
N THR A 7 15.60 -42.82 -12.43
CA THR A 7 14.91 -42.28 -11.24
C THR A 7 14.20 -40.93 -11.36
N ARG A 8 12.86 -40.98 -11.18
CA ARG A 8 12.00 -39.82 -10.88
C ARG A 8 12.43 -39.18 -9.56
N GLY A 9 13.20 -38.09 -9.63
CA GLY A 9 13.52 -37.25 -8.49
C GLY A 9 12.31 -36.45 -8.02
N PRO A 10 12.16 -36.17 -6.72
CA PRO A 10 10.93 -35.63 -6.17
C PRO A 10 10.74 -34.14 -6.51
N ASN A 11 9.48 -33.84 -6.78
CA ASN A 11 8.82 -32.55 -6.92
C ASN A 11 9.42 -31.41 -6.08
N LYS A 12 10.11 -30.45 -6.70
CA LYS A 12 10.45 -29.14 -6.10
C LYS A 12 9.43 -28.07 -6.49
N MET A 13 8.17 -28.31 -6.16
CA MET A 13 7.15 -27.26 -6.08
C MET A 13 7.35 -26.47 -4.77
N ARG A 14 8.44 -25.71 -4.69
CA ARG A 14 8.74 -24.81 -3.56
C ARG A 14 9.18 -23.46 -4.09
N LYS A 15 8.19 -22.61 -4.37
CA LYS A 15 8.11 -21.21 -3.90
C LYS A 15 6.81 -20.57 -4.41
N ARG A 16 5.67 -21.05 -3.90
CA ARG A 16 4.57 -20.13 -3.59
C ARG A 16 4.95 -19.47 -2.28
N GLU A 17 5.88 -18.51 -2.34
CA GLU A 17 5.96 -17.50 -1.30
C GLU A 17 4.63 -16.74 -1.41
N LYS A 18 3.69 -17.19 -0.56
CA LYS A 18 2.46 -16.48 -0.26
C LYS A 18 2.90 -15.06 0.10
N LYS A 19 2.86 -14.14 -0.86
CA LYS A 19 2.80 -12.71 -0.55
C LYS A 19 1.57 -12.59 0.31
N LYS A 20 1.78 -12.51 1.63
CA LYS A 20 0.74 -12.15 2.59
C LYS A 20 -0.02 -11.01 1.95
N ALA A 21 -1.34 -11.14 1.87
CA ALA A 21 -2.21 -10.04 1.52
C ALA A 21 -1.81 -8.91 2.49
N ALA A 22 -0.95 -8.01 2.02
CA ALA A 22 -0.57 -6.82 2.75
C ALA A 22 -1.90 -6.08 2.84
N THR A 23 -2.54 -6.20 3.99
CA THR A 23 -3.69 -5.41 4.37
C THR A 23 -3.35 -3.99 3.94
N ALA A 24 -4.23 -3.34 3.18
CA ALA A 24 -4.03 -1.98 2.67
C ALA A 24 -3.74 -0.93 3.79
N GLN A 25 -3.73 -1.39 5.04
CA GLN A 25 -3.41 -0.71 6.27
C GLN A 25 -1.91 -0.45 6.50
N ASP A 26 -0.99 -1.15 5.80
CA ASP A 26 0.46 -1.05 6.07
C ASP A 26 1.28 -0.44 4.91
N GLN A 27 0.60 0.17 3.94
CA GLN A 27 1.27 0.88 2.84
C GLN A 27 1.01 2.39 2.92
N PRO A 28 2.03 3.24 2.79
CA PRO A 28 1.87 4.69 2.81
C PRO A 28 1.19 5.13 1.51
N LEU A 29 -0.04 5.62 1.63
CA LEU A 29 -0.86 6.08 0.52
C LEU A 29 -0.89 7.61 0.47
N ARG A 30 -0.99 8.20 -0.72
CA ARG A 30 -1.11 9.66 -0.84
C ARG A 30 -2.32 10.18 -0.08
N LEU A 31 -2.14 11.23 0.70
CA LEU A 31 -3.18 11.83 1.53
C LEU A 31 -4.42 12.22 0.72
N ASN A 32 -4.24 12.70 -0.51
CA ASN A 32 -5.36 13.03 -1.40
C ASN A 32 -6.22 11.81 -1.73
N ARG A 33 -5.57 10.66 -1.90
CA ARG A 33 -6.25 9.40 -2.19
C ARG A 33 -6.93 8.86 -0.94
N ILE A 34 -6.31 9.00 0.24
CA ILE A 34 -6.91 8.73 1.54
C ILE A 34 -8.19 9.56 1.68
N LEU A 35 -8.12 10.89 1.61
CA LEU A 35 -9.27 11.77 1.76
C LEU A 35 -10.39 11.47 0.74
N SER A 36 -10.02 11.11 -0.49
CA SER A 36 -11.00 10.67 -1.51
C SER A 36 -11.64 9.32 -1.18
N LEU A 37 -10.87 8.34 -0.71
CA LEU A 37 -11.38 7.02 -0.30
C LEU A 37 -12.27 7.11 0.94
N ALA A 38 -12.00 8.07 1.83
CA ALA A 38 -12.83 8.38 2.99
C ALA A 38 -14.15 9.06 2.61
N GLY A 39 -14.30 9.49 1.35
CA GLY A 39 -15.46 10.26 0.89
C GLY A 39 -15.51 11.69 1.44
N LEU A 40 -14.42 12.20 2.04
CA LEU A 40 -14.37 13.54 2.63
C LEU A 40 -14.37 14.65 1.57
N CYS A 41 -13.62 14.45 0.49
CA CYS A 41 -13.47 15.44 -0.56
C CYS A 41 -12.94 14.84 -1.86
N SER A 42 -13.04 15.58 -2.96
CA SER A 42 -12.41 15.20 -4.24
C SER A 42 -10.89 15.31 -4.19
N ARG A 43 -10.17 14.63 -5.09
CA ARG A 43 -8.69 14.70 -5.16
C ARG A 43 -8.14 16.14 -5.21
N ARG A 44 -8.73 17.00 -6.04
CA ARG A 44 -8.33 18.42 -6.17
C ARG A 44 -8.66 19.25 -4.92
N GLN A 45 -9.76 18.94 -4.26
CA GLN A 45 -10.16 19.61 -3.03
C GLN A 45 -9.28 19.17 -1.85
N ALA A 46 -8.83 17.91 -1.86
CA ALA A 46 -7.85 17.42 -0.91
C ALA A 46 -6.53 18.19 -1.01
N ASP A 47 -6.05 18.49 -2.22
CA ASP A 47 -4.87 19.34 -2.43
C ASP A 47 -5.05 20.72 -1.78
N GLN A 48 -6.21 21.35 -1.97
CA GLN A 48 -6.54 22.64 -1.38
C GLN A 48 -6.59 22.58 0.14
N TRP A 49 -7.17 21.53 0.72
CA TRP A 49 -7.24 21.35 2.17
C TRP A 49 -5.86 21.13 2.78
N ILE A 50 -4.99 20.39 2.09
CA ILE A 50 -3.60 20.21 2.49
C ILE A 50 -2.89 21.56 2.45
N LEU A 51 -2.91 22.28 1.33
CA LEU A 51 -2.27 23.60 1.22
C LEU A 51 -2.79 24.60 2.26
N ALA A 52 -4.10 24.57 2.55
CA ALA A 52 -4.72 25.39 3.59
C ALA A 52 -4.37 24.96 5.02
N GLY A 53 -3.69 23.83 5.21
CA GLY A 53 -3.36 23.26 6.53
C GLY A 53 -4.58 22.77 7.30
N ARG A 54 -5.63 22.34 6.59
CA ARG A 54 -6.85 21.76 7.18
C ARG A 54 -6.73 20.25 7.43
N VAL A 55 -5.64 19.64 7.00
CA VAL A 55 -5.39 18.21 7.18
C VAL A 55 -4.23 18.02 8.15
N SER A 56 -4.46 17.24 9.20
CA SER A 56 -3.45 16.81 10.15
C SER A 56 -3.26 15.31 10.07
N VAL A 57 -2.01 14.86 10.19
CA VAL A 57 -1.63 13.45 10.26
C VAL A 57 -0.77 13.28 11.50
N ASN A 58 -1.15 12.40 12.41
CA ASN A 58 -0.47 12.19 13.70
C ASN A 58 -0.32 13.49 14.51
N GLY A 59 -1.35 14.35 14.47
CA GLY A 59 -1.34 15.66 15.12
C GLY A 59 -0.43 16.72 14.47
N ARG A 60 0.21 16.41 13.33
CA ARG A 60 1.00 17.39 12.56
C ARG A 60 0.20 17.89 11.38
N VAL A 61 0.01 19.20 11.29
CA VAL A 61 -0.65 19.83 10.14
C VAL A 61 0.24 19.66 8.91
N VAL A 62 -0.29 18.98 7.89
CA VAL A 62 0.39 18.74 6.63
C VAL A 62 -0.01 19.82 5.64
N ARG A 63 0.99 20.53 5.08
CA ARG A 63 0.79 21.55 4.04
C ARG A 63 1.43 21.22 2.69
N GLU A 64 2.03 20.04 2.58
CA GLU A 64 2.73 19.60 1.39
C GLU A 64 1.85 18.66 0.56
N VAL A 65 1.62 19.04 -0.70
CA VAL A 65 0.87 18.21 -1.62
C VAL A 65 1.71 16.97 -1.98
N GLY A 66 1.11 15.79 -1.88
CA GLY A 66 1.80 14.52 -2.16
C GLY A 66 2.37 13.81 -0.93
N THR A 67 2.17 14.35 0.28
CA THR A 67 2.44 13.63 1.53
C THR A 67 1.71 12.28 1.53
N LYS A 68 2.41 11.26 2.03
CA LYS A 68 1.85 9.91 2.17
C LYS A 68 1.58 9.65 3.65
N ALA A 69 0.48 8.97 3.94
CA ALA A 69 0.11 8.53 5.27
C ALA A 69 -0.38 7.07 5.23
N PHE A 70 -0.33 6.40 6.36
CA PHE A 70 -0.77 5.02 6.52
C PHE A 70 -2.26 4.99 6.91
N TRP A 71 -3.09 4.43 6.01
CA TRP A 71 -4.53 4.30 6.24
C TRP A 71 -4.79 3.36 7.44
N GLY A 72 -5.41 3.87 8.51
CA GLY A 72 -5.76 3.09 9.70
C GLY A 72 -4.66 2.99 10.77
N ARG A 73 -3.45 3.50 10.48
CA ARG A 73 -2.36 3.61 11.46
C ARG A 73 -2.11 5.05 11.86
N ASP A 74 -2.09 5.95 10.88
CA ASP A 74 -1.97 7.38 11.15
C ASP A 74 -3.37 7.96 11.41
N ARG A 75 -3.48 8.80 12.45
CA ARG A 75 -4.75 9.39 12.92
C ARG A 75 -4.74 10.91 12.91
#